data_AF-A0A954YWD3-F1
#
_entry.id   AF-A0A954YWD3-F1
#
_cell.length_a   1.000
_cell.length_b   1.000
_cell.length_c   1.000
_cell.angle_alpha   90.00
_cell.angle_beta   90.00
_cell.angle_gamma   90.00
#
_symmetry.space_group_name_H-M   'P 1'
#
loop_
_entity.id
_entity.type
_entity.pdbx_description
1 polymer ?
#
loop_
_entity_poly.entity_id
_entity_poly.type
_entity_poly.pdbx_seq_one_letter_code
_entity_poly.pdbx_strand_id
1 'polypeptide(L)'
;MIRKLLGTVVGIAMLATIGIIALFWFSFRIYVAPNECAVLIRKTGTALTANQKVATEPGQKGIQREVLGPGRYFKNPYTWSIERHPLVEISSGDPKTWEWVHSLDAQQREAVRTNTFKFKGKFPEVGVLVRRTGDPSPDGSPVVSRASNYSGIIKEVLTPGTYKLNPYVYDVERYPAAVIPAGFVGVVTNMFANTDEMDAGTGITSANVTSDGFRTNLRQLSKRGQRGTVEEVLQPGVYLINPKLKKVTLIEIGFNEYSQIRVSDMENNRISFPSDTGYDIRVGVT
;
A
#
# COMPACT_ATOMS: atom_id res chain seq x y z
N MET A 1 37.07 -35.61 60.35
CA MET A 1 35.68 -35.70 59.84
C MET A 1 35.24 -34.48 59.04
N ILE A 2 35.50 -33.25 59.53
CA ILE A 2 35.04 -31.98 58.94
C ILE A 2 35.44 -31.78 57.45
N ARG A 3 36.66 -32.15 57.04
CA ARG A 3 37.11 -32.01 55.63
C ARG A 3 36.32 -32.87 54.62
N LYS A 4 35.86 -34.06 55.01
CA LYS A 4 35.04 -34.94 54.13
C LYS A 4 33.58 -34.45 54.04
N LEU A 5 33.09 -33.83 55.11
CA LEU A 5 31.75 -33.23 55.17
C LEU A 5 31.68 -31.93 54.35
N LEU A 6 32.76 -31.13 54.36
CA LEU A 6 32.84 -29.91 53.56
C LEU A 6 32.86 -30.21 52.04
N GLY A 7 33.60 -31.24 51.60
CA GLY A 7 33.67 -31.63 50.19
C GLY A 7 32.33 -32.14 49.62
N THR A 8 31.53 -32.83 50.44
CA THR A 8 30.20 -33.31 50.03
C THR A 8 29.18 -32.17 49.94
N VAL A 9 29.21 -31.21 50.88
CA VAL A 9 28.37 -29.99 50.82
C VAL A 9 28.72 -29.13 49.60
N VAL A 10 30.01 -28.95 49.29
CA VAL A 10 30.45 -28.21 48.09
C VAL A 10 30.05 -28.94 46.81
N GLY A 11 30.15 -30.28 46.77
CA GLY A 11 29.71 -31.09 45.63
C GLY A 11 28.20 -30.96 45.36
N ILE A 12 27.37 -31.01 46.42
CA ILE A 12 25.92 -30.81 46.32
C ILE A 12 25.61 -29.38 45.86
N ALA A 13 26.32 -28.37 46.38
CA ALA A 13 26.14 -26.97 45.97
C ALA A 13 26.51 -26.74 44.48
N MET A 14 27.56 -27.39 43.97
CA MET A 14 27.90 -27.35 42.54
C MET A 14 26.84 -28.03 41.67
N LEU A 15 26.36 -29.21 42.07
CA LEU A 15 25.29 -29.89 41.33
C LEU A 15 23.99 -29.08 41.33
N ALA A 16 23.65 -28.44 42.46
CA ALA A 16 22.50 -27.56 42.57
C ALA A 16 22.63 -26.32 41.67
N THR A 17 23.81 -25.70 41.62
CA THR A 17 24.05 -24.54 40.73
C THR A 17 24.01 -24.92 39.25
N ILE A 18 24.59 -26.06 38.86
CA ILE A 18 24.46 -26.58 37.50
C ILE A 18 23.00 -26.89 37.17
N GLY A 19 22.26 -27.49 38.11
CA GLY A 19 20.82 -27.76 37.97
C GLY A 19 20.00 -26.48 37.78
N ILE A 20 20.30 -25.42 38.54
CA ILE A 20 19.64 -24.11 38.40
C ILE A 20 19.98 -23.46 37.07
N ILE A 21 21.24 -23.53 36.62
CA ILE A 21 21.66 -22.99 35.31
C ILE A 21 20.96 -23.76 34.18
N ALA A 22 20.89 -25.08 34.27
CA ALA A 22 20.18 -25.91 33.30
C ALA A 22 18.68 -25.57 33.29
N LEU A 23 18.03 -25.46 34.45
CA LEU A 23 16.63 -25.08 34.55
C LEU A 23 16.38 -23.66 34.01
N PHE A 24 17.29 -22.72 34.27
CA PHE A 24 17.23 -21.37 33.71
C PHE A 24 17.39 -21.40 32.18
N TRP A 25 18.31 -22.23 31.67
CA TRP A 25 18.51 -22.37 30.23
C TRP A 25 17.29 -23.00 29.54
N PHE A 26 16.71 -24.05 30.10
CA PHE A 26 15.58 -24.76 29.50
C PHE A 26 14.25 -24.03 29.68
N SER A 27 14.03 -23.36 30.80
CA SER A 27 12.75 -22.70 31.11
C SER A 27 12.62 -21.33 30.45
N PHE A 28 13.73 -20.60 30.25
CA PHE A 28 13.69 -19.24 29.72
C PHE A 28 13.96 -19.16 28.22
N ARG A 29 14.42 -20.26 27.59
CA ARG A 29 14.72 -20.29 26.17
C ARG A 29 13.44 -20.41 25.35
N ILE A 30 13.28 -19.47 24.43
CA ILE A 30 12.21 -19.44 23.44
C ILE A 30 12.84 -19.57 22.06
N TYR A 31 12.23 -20.42 21.24
CA TYR A 31 12.58 -20.59 19.85
C TYR A 31 11.42 -20.10 18.98
N VAL A 32 11.75 -19.22 18.04
CA VAL A 32 10.83 -18.71 17.03
C VAL A 32 11.31 -19.27 15.69
N ALA A 33 10.43 -19.99 15.00
CA ALA A 33 10.76 -20.62 13.73
C ALA A 33 11.06 -19.57 12.64
N PRO A 34 11.82 -19.92 11.59
CA PRO A 34 12.15 -19.00 10.49
C PRO A 34 10.95 -18.32 9.83
N ASN A 35 9.80 -19.00 9.78
CA ASN A 35 8.58 -18.53 9.11
C ASN A 35 7.57 -17.89 10.09
N GLU A 36 7.97 -17.63 11.32
CA GLU A 36 7.10 -17.10 12.38
C GLU A 36 7.67 -15.82 12.97
N CYS A 37 6.77 -14.99 13.48
CA CYS A 37 7.08 -13.93 14.44
C CYS A 37 6.43 -14.26 15.78
N ALA A 38 7.06 -13.81 16.86
CA ALA A 38 6.52 -13.99 18.19
C ALA A 38 6.02 -12.65 18.74
N VAL A 39 4.70 -12.59 18.98
CA VAL A 39 4.04 -11.50 19.68
C VAL A 39 4.26 -11.67 21.17
N LEU A 40 4.75 -10.61 21.80
CA LEU A 40 5.01 -10.58 23.23
C LEU A 40 3.80 -10.03 23.97
N ILE A 41 3.35 -10.75 24.99
CA ILE A 41 2.28 -10.31 25.89
C ILE A 41 2.88 -10.18 27.28
N ARG A 42 2.95 -8.96 27.80
CA ARG A 42 3.48 -8.72 29.16
C ARG A 42 2.38 -8.96 30.19
N LYS A 43 2.63 -9.83 31.17
CA LYS A 43 1.66 -10.17 32.23
C LYS A 43 1.73 -9.20 33.42
N THR A 44 2.92 -8.68 33.69
CA THR A 44 3.21 -7.77 34.81
C THR A 44 3.41 -6.33 34.31
N GLY A 45 3.20 -5.34 35.17
CA GLY A 45 3.38 -3.93 34.84
C GLY A 45 2.21 -3.03 35.22
N THR A 46 2.28 -1.79 34.76
CA THR A 46 1.17 -0.84 34.87
C THR A 46 -0.03 -1.33 34.08
N ALA A 47 -1.23 -1.13 34.63
CA ALA A 47 -2.47 -1.50 33.96
C ALA A 47 -2.68 -0.61 32.72
N LEU A 48 -3.28 -1.19 31.68
CA LEU A 48 -3.70 -0.45 30.49
C LEU A 48 -4.95 0.38 30.80
N THR A 49 -5.12 1.49 30.10
CA THR A 49 -6.37 2.25 30.08
C THR A 49 -7.52 1.33 29.63
N ALA A 50 -8.71 1.49 30.20
CA ALA A 50 -9.82 0.51 30.20
C ALA A 50 -10.28 -0.05 28.83
N ASN A 51 -9.91 0.58 27.71
CA ASN A 51 -10.28 0.15 26.35
C ASN A 51 -9.10 -0.25 25.46
N GLN A 52 -7.87 -0.23 25.99
CA GLN A 52 -6.67 -0.48 25.21
C GLN A 52 -6.12 -1.88 25.51
N LYS A 53 -5.87 -2.67 24.45
CA LYS A 53 -5.31 -4.04 24.56
C LYS A 53 -3.82 -4.14 24.22
N VAL A 54 -3.30 -3.18 23.45
CA VAL A 54 -1.91 -3.11 23.03
C VAL A 54 -1.20 -2.05 23.86
N ALA A 55 -0.07 -2.37 24.46
CA ALA A 55 0.78 -1.42 25.17
C ALA A 55 1.32 -0.34 24.20
N THR A 56 1.05 0.93 24.50
CA THR A 56 1.67 2.05 23.77
C THR A 56 3.06 2.36 24.35
N GLU A 57 3.23 2.20 25.66
CA GLU A 57 4.47 2.56 26.36
C GLU A 57 5.26 1.33 26.83
N PRO A 58 6.60 1.43 26.89
CA PRO A 58 7.43 0.39 27.48
C PRO A 58 7.07 0.13 28.94
N GLY A 59 6.77 -1.13 29.27
CA GLY A 59 6.49 -1.52 30.66
C GLY A 59 5.01 -1.49 31.07
N GLN A 60 4.10 -1.21 30.15
CA GLN A 60 2.68 -1.49 30.35
C GLN A 60 2.39 -2.99 30.22
N LYS A 61 1.39 -3.47 30.95
CA LYS A 61 0.83 -4.82 30.80
C LYS A 61 0.17 -4.93 29.41
N GLY A 62 0.08 -6.14 28.84
CA GLY A 62 -0.65 -6.41 27.60
C GLY A 62 0.22 -6.67 26.37
N ILE A 63 -0.42 -6.63 25.19
CA ILE A 63 0.21 -7.01 23.91
C ILE A 63 1.22 -5.92 23.52
N GLN A 64 2.48 -6.28 23.29
CA GLN A 64 3.50 -5.34 22.88
C GLN A 64 3.42 -5.06 21.38
N ARG A 65 3.70 -3.81 20.97
CA ARG A 65 3.76 -3.43 19.55
C ARG A 65 4.89 -4.13 18.81
N GLU A 66 6.03 -4.27 19.48
CA GLU A 66 7.20 -4.94 18.92
C GLU A 66 7.03 -6.45 18.93
N VAL A 67 7.41 -7.07 17.81
CA VAL A 67 7.43 -8.52 17.64
C VAL A 67 8.85 -9.01 17.51
N LEU A 68 9.12 -10.18 18.10
CA LEU A 68 10.38 -10.86 17.92
C LEU A 68 10.39 -11.55 16.54
N GLY A 69 11.53 -11.45 15.87
CA GLY A 69 11.75 -12.14 14.60
C GLY A 69 12.04 -13.63 14.81
N PRO A 70 12.39 -14.34 13.73
CA PRO A 70 12.90 -15.70 13.85
C PRO A 70 14.22 -15.69 14.62
N GLY A 71 14.39 -16.65 15.54
CA GLY A 71 15.59 -16.72 16.37
C GLY A 71 15.39 -17.36 17.73
N ARG A 72 16.42 -17.27 18.56
CA ARG A 72 16.43 -17.75 19.94
C ARG A 72 16.44 -16.56 20.88
N TYR A 73 15.47 -16.50 21.78
CA TYR A 73 15.31 -15.43 22.74
C TYR A 73 15.21 -15.99 24.14
N PHE A 74 15.62 -15.19 25.13
CA PHE A 74 15.49 -15.54 26.54
C PHE A 74 14.53 -14.56 27.22
N LYS A 75 13.36 -15.04 27.62
CA LYS A 75 12.36 -14.25 28.35
C LYS A 75 11.77 -15.09 29.48
N ASN A 76 11.52 -14.45 30.62
CA ASN A 76 10.94 -15.11 31.78
C ASN A 76 9.44 -15.44 31.54
N PRO A 77 9.02 -16.72 31.58
CA PRO A 77 7.62 -17.12 31.40
C PRO A 77 6.64 -16.53 32.44
N TYR A 78 7.17 -16.14 33.61
CA TYR A 78 6.39 -15.49 34.66
C TYR A 78 5.94 -14.08 34.25
N THR A 79 6.83 -13.32 33.62
CA THR A 79 6.54 -11.93 33.21
C THR A 79 6.01 -11.82 31.78
N TRP A 80 6.33 -12.78 30.92
CA TRP A 80 5.98 -12.78 29.49
C TRP A 80 5.16 -14.01 29.10
N SER A 81 4.08 -13.80 28.35
CA SER A 81 3.44 -14.80 27.50
C SER A 81 3.82 -14.52 26.05
N ILE A 82 3.89 -15.57 25.24
CA ILE A 82 4.39 -15.50 23.87
C ILE A 82 3.42 -16.25 22.99
N GLU A 83 2.99 -15.58 21.94
CA GLU A 83 2.14 -16.13 20.90
C GLU A 83 2.90 -16.10 19.58
N ARG A 84 2.92 -17.22 18.86
CA ARG A 84 3.63 -17.33 17.58
C ARG A 84 2.62 -17.18 16.47
N HIS A 85 2.93 -16.33 15.50
CA HIS A 85 2.12 -16.09 14.32
C HIS A 85 2.98 -16.23 13.07
N PRO A 86 2.40 -16.69 11.94
CA PRO A 86 3.13 -16.74 10.68
C PRO A 86 3.56 -15.33 10.26
N LEU A 87 4.71 -15.25 9.58
CA LEU A 87 5.14 -14.00 8.94
C LEU A 87 4.19 -13.64 7.80
N VAL A 88 4.00 -12.34 7.60
CA VAL A 88 3.17 -11.84 6.50
C VAL A 88 4.03 -11.80 5.24
N GLU A 89 3.71 -12.67 4.29
CA GLU A 89 4.33 -12.70 2.96
C GLU A 89 3.49 -11.88 1.97
N ILE A 90 4.15 -10.95 1.29
CA ILE A 90 3.61 -10.19 0.16
C ILE A 90 4.25 -10.74 -1.11
N SER A 91 3.42 -11.21 -2.04
CA SER A 91 3.92 -11.88 -3.25
C SER A 91 4.70 -10.91 -4.15
N SER A 92 5.87 -11.34 -4.63
CA SER A 92 6.63 -10.62 -5.67
C SER A 92 6.10 -10.85 -7.09
N GLY A 93 5.12 -11.74 -7.25
CA GLY A 93 4.67 -12.19 -8.56
C GLY A 93 5.74 -13.02 -9.30
N ASP A 94 5.48 -13.30 -10.57
CA ASP A 94 6.43 -13.96 -11.47
C ASP A 94 6.46 -13.25 -12.83
N PRO A 95 7.56 -12.54 -13.17
CA PRO A 95 7.68 -11.79 -14.40
C PRO A 95 7.62 -12.66 -15.66
N LYS A 96 7.92 -13.96 -15.56
CA LYS A 96 7.85 -14.88 -16.72
C LYS A 96 6.41 -15.14 -17.18
N THR A 97 5.44 -14.89 -16.32
CA THR A 97 4.02 -15.13 -16.59
C THR A 97 3.31 -13.91 -17.19
N TRP A 98 4.01 -12.79 -17.39
CA TRP A 98 3.41 -11.55 -17.82
C TRP A 98 3.17 -11.55 -19.33
N GLU A 99 1.92 -11.29 -19.72
CA GLU A 99 1.54 -11.10 -21.12
C GLU A 99 1.33 -9.62 -21.38
N TRP A 100 2.23 -9.00 -22.14
CA TRP A 100 2.14 -7.59 -22.51
C TRP A 100 1.22 -7.40 -23.72
N VAL A 101 0.16 -6.62 -23.54
CA VAL A 101 -0.71 -6.18 -24.64
C VAL A 101 -0.20 -4.84 -25.13
N HIS A 102 0.27 -4.81 -26.39
CA HIS A 102 0.89 -3.62 -27.00
C HIS A 102 -0.14 -2.76 -27.74
N SER A 103 -1.26 -3.36 -28.14
CA SER A 103 -2.39 -2.70 -28.79
C SER A 103 -3.68 -3.33 -28.28
N LEU A 104 -4.66 -2.51 -27.90
CA LEU A 104 -5.94 -2.99 -27.41
C LEU A 104 -6.97 -3.10 -28.55
N ASP A 105 -7.72 -4.19 -28.55
CA ASP A 105 -8.93 -4.31 -29.36
C ASP A 105 -10.01 -3.32 -28.89
N ALA A 106 -11.02 -3.03 -29.72
CA ALA A 106 -12.10 -2.11 -29.37
C ALA A 106 -12.80 -2.46 -28.04
N GLN A 107 -13.03 -3.75 -27.77
CA GLN A 107 -13.60 -4.22 -26.49
C GLN A 107 -12.67 -3.99 -25.31
N GLN A 108 -11.37 -4.21 -25.50
CA GLN A 108 -10.36 -4.02 -24.46
C GLN A 108 -10.16 -2.53 -24.15
N ARG A 109 -10.28 -1.65 -25.15
CA ARG A 109 -10.29 -0.19 -24.98
C ARG A 109 -11.44 0.28 -24.09
N GLU A 110 -12.65 -0.23 -24.32
CA GLU A 110 -13.79 0.06 -23.44
C GLU A 110 -13.59 -0.52 -22.03
N ALA A 111 -12.95 -1.69 -21.91
CA ALA A 111 -12.58 -2.25 -20.61
C ALA A 111 -11.55 -1.38 -19.85
N VAL A 112 -10.62 -0.73 -20.56
CA VAL A 112 -9.68 0.23 -19.96
C VAL A 112 -10.39 1.51 -19.54
N ARG A 113 -11.27 2.05 -20.38
CA ARG A 113 -12.11 3.23 -20.04
C ARG A 113 -12.96 2.99 -18.80
N THR A 114 -13.51 1.79 -18.67
CA THR A 114 -14.30 1.36 -17.51
C THR A 114 -13.45 0.84 -16.34
N ASN A 115 -12.12 0.95 -16.43
CA ASN A 115 -11.16 0.53 -15.39
C ASN A 115 -11.34 -0.93 -14.92
N THR A 116 -11.83 -1.80 -15.81
CA THR A 116 -12.07 -3.23 -15.55
C THR A 116 -11.00 -4.10 -16.21
N PHE A 117 -10.18 -3.52 -17.07
CA PHE A 117 -9.08 -4.22 -17.71
C PHE A 117 -8.06 -4.75 -16.70
N LYS A 118 -7.88 -6.07 -16.66
CA LYS A 118 -6.88 -6.75 -15.85
C LYS A 118 -5.92 -7.49 -16.78
N PHE A 119 -4.64 -7.18 -16.66
CA PHE A 119 -3.61 -7.91 -17.37
C PHE A 119 -3.54 -9.35 -16.86
N LYS A 120 -3.15 -10.28 -17.74
CA LYS A 120 -2.91 -11.67 -17.37
C LYS A 120 -1.48 -11.80 -16.85
N GLY A 121 -1.32 -12.46 -15.71
CA GLY A 121 -0.03 -12.72 -15.09
C GLY A 121 -0.08 -12.68 -13.57
N LYS A 122 0.95 -13.24 -12.93
CA LYS A 122 1.17 -13.09 -11.50
C LYS A 122 1.98 -11.81 -11.27
N PHE A 123 1.28 -10.71 -11.04
CA PHE A 123 1.92 -9.43 -10.72
C PHE A 123 2.35 -9.37 -9.26
N PRO A 124 3.33 -8.51 -8.91
CA PRO A 124 3.66 -8.25 -7.52
C PRO A 124 2.45 -7.66 -6.80
N GLU A 125 2.35 -8.00 -5.52
CA GLU A 125 1.35 -7.46 -4.62
C GLU A 125 1.93 -6.32 -3.78
N VAL A 126 1.04 -5.46 -3.31
CA VAL A 126 1.31 -4.45 -2.30
C VAL A 126 0.53 -4.83 -1.04
N GLY A 127 1.19 -4.75 0.12
CA GLY A 127 0.51 -4.87 1.40
C GLY A 127 0.06 -3.50 1.89
N VAL A 128 -1.23 -3.24 1.89
CA VAL A 128 -1.84 -2.05 2.50
C VAL A 128 -2.05 -2.34 3.97
N LEU A 129 -1.51 -1.47 4.82
CA LEU A 129 -1.60 -1.60 6.27
C LEU A 129 -2.73 -0.73 6.82
N VAL A 130 -3.57 -1.31 7.65
CA VAL A 130 -4.55 -0.59 8.48
C VAL A 130 -4.18 -0.82 9.94
N ARG A 131 -3.86 0.25 10.65
CA ARG A 131 -3.54 0.19 12.08
C ARG A 131 -4.81 0.36 12.91
N ARG A 132 -5.19 -0.70 13.62
CA ARG A 132 -6.41 -0.74 14.44
C ARG A 132 -6.22 -0.13 15.83
N THR A 133 -4.98 -0.02 16.30
CA THR A 133 -4.67 0.44 17.67
C THR A 133 -3.83 1.72 17.66
N GLY A 134 -4.14 2.64 18.57
CA GLY A 134 -3.46 3.93 18.72
C GLY A 134 -4.48 5.06 18.87
N ASP A 135 -3.99 6.23 19.28
CA ASP A 135 -4.82 7.43 19.40
C ASP A 135 -5.32 7.86 18.01
N PRO A 136 -6.49 8.51 17.89
CA PRO A 136 -6.91 9.08 16.62
C PRO A 136 -5.88 10.11 16.14
N SER A 137 -5.74 10.24 14.82
CA SER A 137 -4.86 11.25 14.22
C SER A 137 -5.25 12.66 14.72
N PRO A 138 -4.30 13.51 15.15
CA PRO A 138 -4.59 14.87 15.62
C PRO A 138 -5.25 15.72 14.53
N ASP A 139 -4.94 15.41 13.27
CA ASP A 139 -5.46 16.12 12.10
C ASP A 139 -6.89 15.67 11.73
N GLY A 140 -7.44 14.67 12.45
CA GLY A 140 -8.70 14.01 12.09
C GLY A 140 -8.63 13.20 10.79
N SER A 141 -7.48 13.18 10.11
CA SER A 141 -7.27 12.44 8.88
C SER A 141 -7.18 10.93 9.15
N PRO A 142 -7.86 10.08 8.37
CA PRO A 142 -7.76 8.62 8.54
C PRO A 142 -6.43 8.06 8.01
N VAL A 143 -5.58 8.90 7.40
CA VAL A 143 -4.32 8.50 6.78
C VAL A 143 -3.17 8.88 7.69
N VAL A 144 -2.34 7.91 8.05
CA VAL A 144 -1.28 8.07 9.05
C VAL A 144 0.04 7.52 8.51
N SER A 145 1.17 8.06 8.97
CA SER A 145 2.48 7.50 8.67
C SER A 145 2.76 6.27 9.55
N ARG A 146 3.54 5.32 9.05
CA ARG A 146 3.93 4.12 9.81
C ARG A 146 4.70 4.44 11.09
N ALA A 147 5.50 5.51 11.07
CA ALA A 147 6.32 5.94 12.21
C ALA A 147 5.48 6.58 13.34
N SER A 148 4.31 7.13 13.03
CA SER A 148 3.43 7.72 14.05
C SER A 148 2.77 6.64 14.93
N ASN A 149 2.15 7.04 16.04
CA ASN A 149 1.41 6.14 16.93
C ASN A 149 -0.10 6.12 16.70
N TYR A 150 -0.59 6.82 15.67
CA TYR A 150 -2.02 7.07 15.45
C TYR A 150 -2.75 5.95 14.71
N SER A 151 -3.98 5.61 15.09
CA SER A 151 -4.80 4.64 14.36
C SER A 151 -5.23 5.19 12.99
N GLY A 152 -5.33 4.31 11.99
CA GLY A 152 -5.69 4.71 10.62
C GLY A 152 -5.07 3.86 9.51
N ILE A 153 -5.32 4.26 8.27
CA ILE A 153 -4.75 3.70 7.04
C ILE A 153 -3.32 4.21 6.91
N ILE A 154 -2.36 3.31 6.78
CA ILE A 154 -0.96 3.69 6.67
C ILE A 154 -0.64 4.15 5.24
N LYS A 155 0.09 5.27 5.14
CA LYS A 155 0.51 5.86 3.87
C LYS A 155 1.47 4.95 3.10
N GLU A 156 2.45 4.40 3.81
CA GLU A 156 3.47 3.52 3.27
C GLU A 156 2.91 2.12 3.00
N VAL A 157 3.15 1.60 1.80
CA VAL A 157 2.85 0.20 1.47
C VAL A 157 4.00 -0.72 1.88
N LEU A 158 3.66 -1.98 2.12
CA LEU A 158 4.66 -3.04 2.17
C LEU A 158 5.04 -3.45 0.76
N THR A 159 6.34 -3.42 0.48
CA THR A 159 6.89 -3.95 -0.78
C THR A 159 6.83 -5.49 -0.76
N PRO A 160 6.92 -6.17 -1.91
CA PRO A 160 7.03 -7.62 -1.92
C PRO A 160 8.15 -8.15 -1.01
N GLY A 161 7.86 -9.21 -0.27
CA GLY A 161 8.75 -9.76 0.74
C GLY A 161 8.04 -10.20 2.02
N THR A 162 8.83 -10.57 3.03
CA THR A 162 8.33 -11.16 4.28
C THR A 162 8.48 -10.18 5.44
N TYR A 163 7.39 -9.94 6.16
CA TYR A 163 7.34 -8.97 7.25
C TYR A 163 6.92 -9.60 8.57
N LYS A 164 7.62 -9.19 9.63
CA LYS A 164 7.19 -9.41 11.01
C LYS A 164 6.21 -8.31 11.40
N LEU A 165 4.93 -8.65 11.48
CA LEU A 165 3.87 -7.71 11.83
C LEU A 165 3.08 -8.29 12.98
N ASN A 166 2.66 -7.44 13.90
CA ASN A 166 1.76 -7.83 14.96
C ASN A 166 0.31 -7.83 14.43
N PRO A 167 -0.38 -9.00 14.34
CA PRO A 167 -1.75 -9.06 13.83
C PRO A 167 -2.77 -8.29 14.70
N TYR A 168 -2.44 -8.06 15.98
CA TYR A 168 -3.29 -7.27 16.88
C TYR A 168 -3.16 -5.76 16.65
N VAL A 169 -2.07 -5.31 16.02
CA VAL A 169 -1.82 -3.88 15.75
C VAL A 169 -2.17 -3.53 14.32
N TYR A 170 -1.71 -4.34 13.37
CA TYR A 170 -1.81 -4.10 11.94
C TYR A 170 -2.67 -5.17 11.29
N ASP A 171 -3.62 -4.71 10.50
CA ASP A 171 -4.34 -5.51 9.51
C ASP A 171 -3.68 -5.32 8.15
N VAL A 172 -3.48 -6.41 7.42
CA VAL A 172 -2.77 -6.39 6.13
C VAL A 172 -3.72 -6.81 5.03
N GLU A 173 -4.02 -5.87 4.16
CA GLU A 173 -4.82 -6.09 2.96
C GLU A 173 -3.89 -6.16 1.75
N ARG A 174 -4.00 -7.26 0.99
CA ARG A 174 -3.17 -7.48 -0.19
C ARG A 174 -3.90 -7.01 -1.44
N TYR A 175 -3.19 -6.24 -2.26
CA TYR A 175 -3.70 -5.73 -3.53
C TYR A 175 -2.66 -5.94 -4.63
N PRO A 176 -3.06 -6.08 -5.90
CA PRO A 176 -2.10 -6.09 -7.00
C PRO A 176 -1.41 -4.72 -7.13
N ALA A 177 -0.13 -4.73 -7.50
CA ALA A 177 0.60 -3.51 -7.84
C ALA A 177 -0.01 -2.82 -9.07
N ALA A 178 0.19 -1.51 -9.17
CA ALA A 178 -0.23 -0.75 -10.34
C ALA A 178 0.76 -1.00 -11.48
N VAL A 179 0.30 -1.67 -12.54
CA VAL A 179 1.12 -2.01 -13.71
C VAL A 179 0.69 -1.14 -14.88
N ILE A 180 1.66 -0.45 -15.47
CA ILE A 180 1.46 0.42 -16.63
C ILE A 180 2.27 -0.18 -17.77
N PRO A 181 1.62 -0.77 -18.78
CA PRO A 181 2.32 -1.33 -19.94
C PRO A 181 2.88 -0.24 -20.86
N ALA A 182 3.74 -0.65 -21.78
CA ALA A 182 4.19 0.21 -22.87
C ALA A 182 2.99 0.62 -23.75
N GLY A 183 3.00 1.85 -24.26
CA GLY A 183 1.85 2.41 -24.97
C GLY A 183 0.75 2.95 -24.05
N PHE A 184 0.96 2.97 -22.73
CA PHE A 184 0.03 3.54 -21.76
C PHE A 184 0.74 4.48 -20.79
N VAL A 185 -0.02 5.42 -20.23
CA VAL A 185 0.37 6.25 -19.08
C VAL A 185 -0.62 6.05 -17.95
N GLY A 186 -0.12 6.08 -16.72
CA GLY A 186 -0.95 5.99 -15.52
C GLY A 186 -1.27 7.38 -14.99
N VAL A 187 -2.51 7.82 -15.13
CA VAL A 187 -2.99 9.05 -14.48
C VAL A 187 -3.39 8.75 -13.05
N VAL A 188 -2.74 9.45 -12.11
CA VAL A 188 -2.93 9.24 -10.67
C VAL A 188 -3.94 10.24 -10.14
N THR A 189 -4.91 9.74 -9.38
CA THR A 189 -5.84 10.57 -8.61
C THR A 189 -5.66 10.29 -7.13
N ASN A 190 -5.21 11.29 -6.37
CA ASN A 190 -5.11 11.20 -4.92
C ASN A 190 -6.51 11.38 -4.32
N MET A 191 -6.95 10.41 -3.52
CA MET A 191 -8.25 10.46 -2.83
C MET A 191 -8.19 11.26 -1.52
N PHE A 192 -7.01 11.33 -0.91
CA PHE A 192 -6.74 12.06 0.34
C PHE A 192 -5.68 13.14 0.10
N ALA A 193 -5.88 14.32 0.67
CA ALA A 193 -4.86 15.37 0.79
C ALA A 193 -4.18 15.28 2.16
N ASN A 194 -2.95 15.77 2.26
CA ASN A 194 -2.44 16.20 3.56
C ASN A 194 -3.26 17.44 3.99
N THR A 195 -3.66 17.51 5.27
CA THR A 195 -4.52 18.58 5.81
C THR A 195 -3.95 19.99 5.58
N ASP A 196 -2.63 20.12 5.42
CA ASP A 196 -1.92 21.40 5.23
C ASP A 196 -1.89 21.92 3.79
N GLU A 197 -2.28 21.10 2.79
CA GLU A 197 -2.21 21.47 1.37
C GLU A 197 -3.63 21.48 0.76
N MET A 198 -4.18 22.70 0.75
CA MET A 198 -5.49 23.10 0.24
C MET A 198 -6.01 22.22 -0.92
N ASP A 199 -7.23 21.70 -0.74
CA ASP A 199 -8.04 20.99 -1.73
C ASP A 199 -7.87 21.64 -3.12
N ALA A 200 -7.58 20.85 -4.16
CA ALA A 200 -7.67 21.29 -5.57
C ALA A 200 -9.13 21.60 -6.00
N GLY A 201 -10.01 21.87 -5.03
CA GLY A 201 -11.41 22.25 -5.18
C GLY A 201 -11.71 23.71 -4.86
N THR A 202 -10.81 24.46 -4.21
CA THR A 202 -11.07 25.89 -3.87
C THR A 202 -10.50 26.87 -4.89
N GLY A 203 -9.77 26.37 -5.89
CA GLY A 203 -9.28 27.15 -7.02
C GLY A 203 -10.11 26.94 -8.28
N ILE A 204 -11.39 27.33 -8.27
CA ILE A 204 -11.98 27.86 -9.51
C ILE A 204 -11.32 29.24 -9.69
N THR A 205 -10.09 29.28 -10.20
CA THR A 205 -9.55 30.53 -10.73
C THR A 205 -10.37 30.82 -11.98
N SER A 206 -11.45 31.59 -11.78
CA SER A 206 -12.14 32.29 -12.85
C SER A 206 -11.15 33.28 -13.46
N ALA A 207 -10.29 32.84 -14.37
CA ALA A 207 -9.33 33.70 -15.04
C ALA A 207 -8.99 33.16 -16.43
N ASN A 208 -9.99 33.15 -17.31
CA ASN A 208 -9.94 33.90 -18.57
C ASN A 208 -11.33 33.91 -19.20
N VAL A 209 -12.05 35.01 -18.99
CA VAL A 209 -13.21 35.38 -19.80
C VAL A 209 -12.65 35.86 -21.13
N THR A 210 -12.58 34.99 -22.12
CA THR A 210 -12.53 35.45 -23.52
C THR A 210 -13.95 35.92 -23.86
N SER A 211 -14.06 37.06 -24.53
CA SER A 211 -15.30 37.81 -24.82
C SER A 211 -16.25 37.12 -25.82
N ASP A 212 -16.33 35.78 -25.77
CA ASP A 212 -17.06 34.95 -26.71
C ASP A 212 -17.67 33.73 -26.00
N GLY A 213 -18.45 33.96 -24.93
CA GLY A 213 -19.43 33.02 -24.34
C GLY A 213 -18.96 31.67 -23.77
N PHE A 214 -17.77 31.16 -24.10
CA PHE A 214 -17.33 29.81 -23.79
C PHE A 214 -16.52 29.82 -22.49
N ARG A 215 -17.18 29.51 -21.37
CA ARG A 215 -16.51 29.38 -20.06
C ARG A 215 -15.83 28.02 -19.95
N THR A 216 -14.58 27.94 -20.38
CA THR A 216 -13.74 26.78 -20.12
C THR A 216 -13.29 26.81 -18.65
N ASN A 217 -14.06 26.17 -17.77
CA ASN A 217 -13.62 25.94 -16.39
C ASN A 217 -12.52 24.88 -16.40
N LEU A 218 -11.29 25.26 -16.70
CA LEU A 218 -10.14 24.36 -16.56
C LEU A 218 -9.90 24.14 -15.07
N ARG A 219 -10.20 22.93 -14.60
CA ARG A 219 -9.84 22.52 -13.25
C ARG A 219 -8.33 22.34 -13.20
N GLN A 220 -7.66 23.15 -12.39
CA GLN A 220 -6.20 23.07 -12.24
C GLN A 220 -5.82 21.67 -11.72
N LEU A 221 -4.81 21.06 -12.36
CA LEU A 221 -4.29 19.77 -11.92
C LEU A 221 -3.62 19.92 -10.56
N SER A 222 -3.80 18.91 -9.72
CA SER A 222 -3.28 18.91 -8.35
C SER A 222 -1.77 18.67 -8.35
N LYS A 223 -1.05 19.39 -7.48
CA LYS A 223 0.38 19.13 -7.24
C LYS A 223 0.55 17.86 -6.41
N ARG A 224 1.78 17.35 -6.34
CA ARG A 224 2.12 16.17 -5.55
C ARG A 224 1.75 16.37 -4.06
N GLY A 225 0.75 15.62 -3.58
CA GLY A 225 0.30 15.67 -2.18
C GLY A 225 -1.09 16.29 -2.01
N GLN A 226 -1.55 17.08 -2.99
CA GLN A 226 -2.90 17.59 -3.04
C GLN A 226 -3.89 16.51 -3.48
N ARG A 227 -5.14 16.65 -3.03
CA ARG A 227 -6.25 15.80 -3.45
C ARG A 227 -6.67 16.16 -4.87
N GLY A 228 -6.98 15.15 -5.69
CA GLY A 228 -7.38 15.32 -7.08
C GLY A 228 -6.46 14.60 -8.05
N THR A 229 -6.67 14.88 -9.34
CA THR A 229 -5.85 14.32 -10.44
C THR A 229 -4.50 15.03 -10.46
N VAL A 230 -3.42 14.27 -10.33
CA VAL A 230 -2.05 14.78 -10.24
C VAL A 230 -1.54 15.16 -11.64
N GLU A 231 -0.79 16.25 -11.74
CA GLU A 231 -0.18 16.69 -13.01
C GLU A 231 0.85 15.70 -13.57
N GLU A 232 1.61 15.07 -12.68
CA GLU A 232 2.64 14.09 -13.01
C GLU A 232 2.00 12.73 -13.33
N VAL A 233 2.21 12.28 -14.56
CA VAL A 233 1.79 10.96 -15.03
C VAL A 233 2.85 9.92 -14.73
N LEU A 234 2.42 8.69 -14.44
CA LEU A 234 3.31 7.55 -14.28
C LEU A 234 3.66 6.98 -15.66
N GLN A 235 4.96 6.77 -15.87
CA GLN A 235 5.50 6.13 -17.07
C GLN A 235 5.18 4.62 -17.09
N PRO A 236 5.39 3.92 -18.22
CA PRO A 236 5.34 2.46 -18.25
C PRO A 236 6.26 1.83 -17.19
N GLY A 237 5.71 0.93 -16.39
CA GLY A 237 6.42 0.30 -15.28
C GLY A 237 5.49 -0.30 -14.22
N VAL A 238 6.09 -0.82 -13.15
CA VAL A 238 5.37 -1.40 -12.01
C VAL A 238 5.55 -0.49 -10.80
N TYR A 239 4.43 -0.04 -10.22
CA TYR A 239 4.42 0.90 -9.10
C TYR A 239 3.71 0.29 -7.88
N LEU A 240 4.40 0.36 -6.74
CA LEU A 240 3.88 -0.08 -5.45
C LEU A 240 3.16 1.07 -4.77
N ILE A 241 1.89 1.28 -5.15
CA ILE A 241 1.06 2.39 -4.68
C ILE A 241 -0.05 1.84 -3.78
N ASN A 242 -0.43 2.59 -2.75
CA ASN A 242 -1.57 2.25 -1.91
C ASN A 242 -2.89 2.54 -2.66
N PRO A 243 -3.67 1.53 -3.10
CA PRO A 243 -4.92 1.74 -3.82
C PRO A 243 -6.01 2.42 -2.97
N LYS A 244 -5.93 2.37 -1.63
CA LYS A 244 -6.86 3.11 -0.77
C LYS A 244 -6.61 4.60 -0.79
N LEU A 245 -5.39 5.04 -1.14
CA LEU A 245 -5.02 6.45 -1.13
C LEU A 245 -4.99 7.07 -2.52
N LYS A 246 -4.63 6.27 -3.53
CA LYS A 246 -4.46 6.74 -4.90
C LYS A 246 -5.12 5.78 -5.87
N LYS A 247 -5.89 6.33 -6.80
CA LYS A 247 -6.42 5.59 -7.95
C LYS A 247 -5.54 5.84 -9.16
N VAL A 248 -5.05 4.77 -9.77
CA VAL A 248 -4.34 4.85 -11.05
C VAL A 248 -5.31 4.47 -12.15
N THR A 249 -5.48 5.36 -13.13
CA THR A 249 -6.30 5.13 -14.33
C THR A 249 -5.37 5.04 -15.52
N LEU A 250 -5.46 3.96 -16.29
CA LEU A 250 -4.64 3.77 -17.48
C LEU A 250 -5.23 4.57 -18.64
N ILE A 251 -4.36 5.27 -19.36
CA ILE A 251 -4.71 5.99 -20.59
C ILE A 251 -3.75 5.52 -21.70
N GLU A 252 -4.31 5.10 -22.83
CA GLU A 252 -3.53 4.72 -24.02
C GLU A 252 -2.82 5.96 -24.58
N ILE A 253 -1.51 5.87 -24.75
CA ILE A 253 -0.70 6.82 -25.51
C ILE A 253 -0.44 6.22 -26.89
N GLY A 254 -1.19 6.69 -27.87
CA GLY A 254 -1.07 6.24 -29.24
C GLY A 254 -1.56 7.31 -30.20
N PHE A 255 -1.11 7.21 -31.44
CA PHE A 255 -1.77 7.93 -32.51
C PHE A 255 -3.14 7.29 -32.70
N ASN A 256 -4.19 7.98 -32.25
CA ASN A 256 -5.51 7.78 -32.84
C ASN A 256 -5.41 8.35 -34.26
N GLU A 257 -4.87 7.56 -35.17
CA GLU A 257 -5.12 7.77 -36.58
C GLU A 257 -6.62 7.50 -36.74
N TYR A 258 -7.41 8.57 -36.69
CA TYR A 258 -8.67 8.58 -37.41
C TYR A 258 -8.25 8.48 -38.87
N SER A 259 -7.88 7.28 -39.32
CA SER A 259 -7.83 7.00 -40.74
C SER A 259 -9.19 7.42 -41.24
N GLN A 260 -9.20 8.32 -42.22
CA GLN A 260 -10.37 8.51 -43.04
C GLN A 260 -10.71 7.11 -43.53
N ILE A 261 -11.71 6.51 -42.89
CA ILE A 261 -12.29 5.27 -43.37
C ILE A 261 -12.59 5.60 -44.82
N ARG A 262 -11.98 4.85 -45.74
CA ARG A 262 -12.32 4.90 -47.16
C ARG A 262 -13.84 4.96 -47.23
N VAL A 263 -14.38 6.13 -47.53
CA VAL A 263 -15.81 6.30 -47.82
C VAL A 263 -16.00 5.81 -49.25
N SER A 264 -15.79 4.51 -49.43
CA SER A 264 -16.36 3.69 -50.48
C SER A 264 -17.29 2.77 -49.70
N ASP A 265 -18.52 3.13 -49.33
CA ASP A 265 -19.63 3.33 -50.25
C ASP A 265 -20.86 3.92 -49.51
N MET A 266 -20.69 5.04 -48.80
CA MET A 266 -21.84 5.81 -48.29
C MET A 266 -21.86 7.19 -48.94
N GLU A 267 -22.81 7.40 -49.86
CA GLU A 267 -23.03 8.62 -50.65
C GLU A 267 -23.15 9.94 -49.86
N ASN A 268 -23.16 9.91 -48.52
CA ASN A 268 -23.63 11.01 -47.68
C ASN A 268 -22.57 11.71 -46.80
N ASN A 269 -21.27 11.45 -46.96
CA ASN A 269 -20.24 12.15 -46.18
C ASN A 269 -19.37 13.08 -47.04
N ARG A 270 -20.02 14.02 -47.75
CA ARG A 270 -19.37 15.09 -48.51
C ARG A 270 -19.45 16.36 -47.69
N ILE A 271 -18.30 17.00 -47.42
CA ILE A 271 -18.30 18.31 -46.80
C ILE A 271 -18.50 19.35 -47.91
N SER A 272 -19.56 20.15 -47.82
CA SER A 272 -19.87 21.22 -48.76
C SER A 272 -19.60 22.58 -48.13
N PHE A 273 -18.86 23.43 -48.84
CA PHE A 273 -18.65 24.82 -48.44
C PHE A 273 -19.09 25.73 -49.59
N PRO A 274 -19.78 26.85 -49.30
CA PRO A 274 -20.12 27.84 -50.32
C PRO A 274 -18.85 28.58 -50.76
N SER A 275 -18.62 28.68 -52.07
CA SER A 275 -17.54 29.50 -52.62
C SER A 275 -17.90 30.99 -52.58
N ASP A 276 -16.87 31.84 -52.70
CA ASP A 276 -17.03 33.29 -52.92
C ASP A 276 -17.82 33.62 -54.20
N THR A 277 -17.91 32.66 -55.12
CA THR A 277 -18.68 32.75 -56.37
C THR A 277 -20.09 32.17 -56.27
N GLY A 278 -20.53 31.71 -55.09
CA GLY A 278 -21.88 31.20 -54.85
C GLY A 278 -22.13 29.76 -55.32
N TYR A 279 -21.08 29.00 -55.63
CA TYR A 279 -21.18 27.58 -55.98
C TYR A 279 -20.73 26.71 -54.80
N ASP A 280 -21.45 25.62 -54.55
CA ASP A 280 -21.07 24.66 -53.51
C ASP A 280 -19.88 23.81 -53.96
N ILE A 281 -18.75 23.96 -53.29
CA ILE A 281 -17.60 23.08 -53.47
C ILE A 281 -17.78 21.86 -52.58
N ARG A 282 -17.89 20.69 -53.20
CA ARG A 282 -18.03 19.41 -52.50
C ARG A 282 -16.68 18.70 -52.48
N VAL A 283 -16.02 18.72 -51.32
CA VAL A 283 -14.77 17.99 -51.14
C VAL A 283 -15.12 16.57 -50.71
N GLY A 284 -14.77 15.61 -51.57
CA GLY A 284 -14.69 14.21 -51.13
C GLY A 284 -13.51 14.11 -50.18
N VAL A 285 -13.79 13.80 -48.92
CA VAL A 285 -12.75 13.52 -47.95
C VAL A 285 -12.26 12.10 -48.25
N THR A 286 -11.26 11.99 -49.12
CA THR A 286 -10.51 10.74 -49.38
C THR A 286 -9.53 10.47 -48.27
#